data_AF-A0A1G7ZEY5-F1
#
_entry.id   AF-A0A1G7ZEY5-F1
#
_cell.length_a   1.000
_cell.length_b   1.000
_cell.length_c   1.000
_cell.angle_alpha   90.00
_cell.angle_beta   90.00
_cell.angle_gamma   90.00
#
_symmetry.space_group_name_H-M   'P 1'
#
loop_
_entity.id
_entity.type
_entity.pdbx_description
1 polymer ?
#
loop_
_entity_poly.entity_id
_entity_poly.type
_entity_poly.pdbx_seq_one_letter_code
_entity_poly.pdbx_strand_id
1 'polypeptide(L)'
;MRYYLSITIAALFSCYGCRQSASPTTNDPYALADTADYSLTQTLQGQGGVYLKTEVYTHKKDTSLSYVKVFNYNQQIAAVQFYKHEKKDGPTITYNEKGQRQLGTYYRNDTVIDMHPFNQ
;
A
#
# COMPACT_ATOMS: atom_id res chain seq x y z
N MET A 1 49.48 -36.09 -30.54
CA MET A 1 49.15 -36.26 -29.10
C MET A 1 48.12 -35.21 -28.73
N ARG A 2 47.16 -35.58 -27.87
CA ARG A 2 45.87 -34.91 -27.67
C ARG A 2 46.02 -33.60 -26.89
N TYR A 3 45.52 -32.48 -27.42
CA TYR A 3 45.36 -31.23 -26.67
C TYR A 3 43.95 -31.20 -26.08
N TYR A 4 43.84 -31.32 -24.77
CA TYR A 4 42.59 -31.10 -24.04
C TYR A 4 42.53 -29.64 -23.61
N LEU A 5 41.62 -28.89 -24.21
CA LEU A 5 41.32 -27.50 -23.86
C LEU A 5 40.37 -27.52 -22.66
N SER A 6 40.90 -27.32 -21.45
CA SER A 6 40.10 -27.19 -20.23
C SER A 6 39.49 -25.79 -20.20
N ILE A 7 38.20 -25.65 -20.48
CA ILE A 7 37.45 -24.39 -20.29
C ILE A 7 36.80 -24.45 -18.91
N THR A 8 37.37 -23.75 -17.94
CA THR A 8 36.77 -23.48 -16.64
C THR A 8 35.77 -22.32 -16.77
N ILE A 9 34.48 -22.60 -16.59
CA ILE A 9 33.43 -21.58 -16.53
C ILE A 9 33.43 -20.99 -15.12
N ALA A 10 33.89 -19.74 -14.99
CA ALA A 10 33.75 -18.95 -13.78
C ALA A 10 32.32 -18.38 -13.71
N ALA A 11 31.47 -18.99 -12.87
CA ALA A 11 30.16 -18.45 -12.54
C ALA A 11 30.34 -17.27 -11.57
N LEU A 12 30.25 -16.04 -12.10
CA LEU A 12 30.14 -14.83 -11.29
C LEU A 12 28.74 -14.79 -10.67
N PHE A 13 28.63 -15.23 -9.41
CA PHE A 13 27.49 -14.91 -8.56
C PHE A 13 27.53 -13.41 -8.23
N SER A 14 26.89 -12.61 -9.08
CA SER A 14 26.50 -11.25 -8.75
C SER A 14 25.37 -11.32 -7.74
N CYS A 15 25.72 -11.37 -6.45
CA CYS A 15 24.77 -11.14 -5.37
C CYS A 15 24.24 -9.71 -5.54
N TYR A 16 23.03 -9.60 -6.08
CA TYR A 16 22.24 -8.38 -6.02
C TYR A 16 22.12 -8.01 -4.54
N GLY A 17 22.84 -6.98 -4.13
CA GLY A 17 22.66 -6.40 -2.81
C GLY A 17 21.21 -5.94 -2.69
N CYS A 18 20.42 -6.65 -1.89
CA CYS A 18 19.14 -6.16 -1.42
C CYS A 18 19.41 -4.88 -0.64
N ARG A 19 19.29 -3.72 -1.30
CA ARG A 19 19.14 -2.45 -0.61
C ARG A 19 17.77 -2.49 0.06
N GLN A 20 17.74 -2.91 1.32
CA GLN A 20 16.64 -2.56 2.21
C GLN A 20 16.66 -1.04 2.35
N SER A 21 15.89 -0.37 1.51
CA SER A 21 15.49 1.00 1.74
C SER A 21 14.61 0.98 2.98
N ALA A 22 15.22 1.12 4.16
CA ALA A 22 14.48 1.52 5.35
C ALA A 22 13.80 2.85 5.01
N SER A 23 12.47 2.82 4.91
CA SER A 23 11.67 4.02 4.67
C SER A 23 12.07 5.08 5.69
N PRO A 24 12.33 6.34 5.28
CA PRO A 24 12.63 7.39 6.23
C PRO A 24 11.45 7.47 7.21
N THR A 25 11.75 7.59 8.51
CA THR A 25 10.74 7.91 9.52
C THR A 25 10.18 9.28 9.22
N THR A 26 9.19 9.33 8.34
CA THR A 26 8.40 10.53 8.10
C THR A 26 7.60 10.76 9.37
N ASN A 27 7.76 11.90 10.02
CA ASN A 27 6.88 12.34 11.12
C ASN A 27 5.46 12.68 10.62
N ASP A 28 5.04 12.12 9.48
CA ASP A 28 3.73 12.29 8.89
C ASP A 28 2.78 11.28 9.56
N PRO A 29 1.86 11.72 10.43
CA PRO A 29 0.93 10.81 11.12
C PRO A 29 -0.05 10.13 10.17
N TYR A 30 -0.11 10.58 8.91
CA TYR A 30 -0.93 10.02 7.85
C TYR A 30 -0.14 9.13 6.89
N ALA A 31 1.17 8.92 7.11
CA ALA A 31 1.94 7.97 6.32
C ALA A 31 1.24 6.62 6.34
N LEU A 32 0.97 6.07 5.15
CA LEU A 32 0.32 4.78 5.02
C LEU A 32 1.26 3.72 5.63
N ALA A 33 0.71 2.84 6.46
CA ALA A 33 1.49 1.79 7.12
C ALA A 33 2.27 0.93 6.11
N ASP A 34 3.35 0.29 6.54
CA ASP A 34 3.99 -0.76 5.74
C ASP A 34 2.97 -1.89 5.51
N THR A 35 2.51 -2.00 4.27
CA THR A 35 1.46 -2.95 3.87
C THR A 35 2.02 -4.31 3.47
N ALA A 36 3.32 -4.59 3.67
CA ALA A 36 3.96 -5.85 3.27
C ALA A 36 3.31 -7.09 3.91
N ASP A 37 2.75 -6.95 5.10
CA ASP A 37 2.07 -8.04 5.83
C ASP A 37 0.58 -8.19 5.50
N TYR A 38 0.08 -7.51 4.46
CA TYR A 38 -1.29 -7.63 3.98
C TYR A 38 -1.34 -8.33 2.62
N SER A 39 -2.47 -8.98 2.34
CA SER A 39 -2.76 -9.64 1.06
C SER A 39 -4.11 -9.20 0.54
N LEU A 40 -4.24 -9.01 -0.77
CA LEU A 40 -5.53 -8.77 -1.43
C LEU A 40 -6.43 -9.99 -1.19
N THR A 41 -7.57 -9.77 -0.55
CA THR A 41 -8.56 -10.81 -0.24
C THR A 41 -9.84 -10.65 -1.03
N GLN A 42 -10.15 -9.42 -1.45
CA GLN A 42 -11.39 -9.13 -2.18
C GLN A 42 -11.22 -7.95 -3.13
N THR A 43 -11.89 -8.06 -4.29
CA THR A 43 -12.08 -6.94 -5.22
C THR A 43 -13.57 -6.76 -5.46
N LEU A 44 -14.09 -5.60 -5.08
CA LEU A 44 -15.48 -5.19 -5.27
C LEU A 44 -15.56 -4.25 -6.47
N GLN A 45 -16.33 -4.61 -7.49
CA GLN A 45 -16.59 -3.71 -8.61
C GLN A 45 -17.66 -2.69 -8.22
N GLY A 46 -17.47 -1.44 -8.62
CA GLY A 46 -18.46 -0.39 -8.48
C GLY A 46 -19.66 -0.66 -9.39
N GLN A 47 -20.86 -0.57 -8.84
CA GLN A 47 -22.11 -0.80 -9.57
C GLN A 47 -22.68 0.53 -10.11
N GLY A 48 -21.89 1.29 -10.88
CA GLY A 48 -22.32 2.57 -11.46
C GLY A 48 -22.43 3.73 -10.46
N GLY A 49 -21.74 3.63 -9.32
CA GLY A 49 -21.65 4.68 -8.29
C GLY A 49 -20.43 5.60 -8.49
N VAL A 50 -19.93 6.18 -7.38
CA VAL A 50 -18.86 7.21 -7.38
C VAL A 50 -17.46 6.65 -7.73
N TYR A 51 -17.23 5.34 -7.55
CA TYR A 51 -15.93 4.70 -7.71
C TYR A 51 -15.99 3.46 -8.61
N LEU A 52 -14.89 3.15 -9.29
CA LEU A 52 -14.76 2.02 -10.21
C LEU A 52 -14.67 0.68 -9.47
N LYS A 53 -13.82 0.60 -8.46
CA LYS A 53 -13.63 -0.61 -7.66
C LYS A 53 -13.02 -0.29 -6.30
N THR A 54 -13.18 -1.24 -5.38
CA THR A 54 -12.50 -1.26 -4.09
C THR A 54 -11.74 -2.57 -3.95
N GLU A 55 -10.46 -2.48 -3.60
CA GLU A 55 -9.64 -3.62 -3.24
C GLU A 55 -9.50 -3.67 -1.72
N VAL A 56 -9.79 -4.83 -1.12
CA VAL A 56 -9.67 -5.08 0.31
C VAL A 56 -8.44 -5.95 0.55
N TYR A 57 -7.56 -5.46 1.43
CA TYR A 57 -6.34 -6.13 1.82
C TYR A 57 -6.45 -6.51 3.29
N THR A 58 -6.32 -7.79 3.62
CA THR A 58 -6.38 -8.30 4.99
C THR A 58 -4.99 -8.68 5.47
N HIS A 59 -4.67 -8.37 6.71
CA HIS A 59 -3.38 -8.70 7.28
C HIS A 59 -3.23 -10.23 7.44
N LYS A 60 -2.04 -10.75 7.13
CA LYS A 60 -1.76 -12.21 6.99
C LYS A 60 -1.85 -12.98 8.31
N LYS A 61 -1.63 -12.32 9.44
CA LYS A 61 -1.65 -12.94 10.79
C LYS A 61 -2.88 -12.53 11.59
N ASP A 62 -3.00 -11.24 11.86
CA ASP A 62 -4.18 -10.65 12.51
C ASP A 62 -5.27 -10.26 11.51
N THR A 63 -6.24 -11.14 11.28
CA THR A 63 -7.33 -10.89 10.32
C THR A 63 -8.32 -9.81 10.76
N SER A 64 -8.20 -9.29 11.98
CA SER A 64 -8.97 -8.11 12.39
C SER A 64 -8.49 -6.83 11.72
N LEU A 65 -7.26 -6.81 11.20
CA LEU A 65 -6.67 -5.67 10.53
C LEU A 65 -6.86 -5.76 9.02
N SER A 66 -7.32 -4.68 8.42
CA SER A 66 -7.43 -4.55 6.97
C SER A 66 -7.19 -3.13 6.53
N TYR A 67 -6.89 -2.94 5.25
CA TYR A 67 -7.00 -1.65 4.61
C TYR A 67 -7.63 -1.82 3.23
N VAL A 68 -8.17 -0.74 2.70
CA VAL A 68 -8.78 -0.72 1.37
C VAL A 68 -8.13 0.31 0.48
N LYS A 69 -8.05 0.00 -0.81
CA LYS A 69 -7.76 0.96 -1.88
C LYS A 69 -9.03 1.18 -2.67
N VAL A 70 -9.46 2.42 -2.79
CA VAL A 70 -10.61 2.81 -3.62
C VAL A 70 -10.07 3.42 -4.91
N PHE A 71 -10.56 2.95 -6.05
CA PHE A 71 -10.13 3.41 -7.37
C PHE A 71 -11.25 4.21 -8.05
N ASN A 72 -10.91 5.34 -8.66
CA ASN A 72 -11.80 6.09 -9.53
C ASN A 72 -11.93 5.44 -10.92
N TYR A 73 -12.79 5.98 -11.78
CA TYR A 73 -12.98 5.48 -13.16
C TYR A 73 -11.76 5.66 -14.07
N ASN A 74 -10.83 6.54 -13.69
CA ASN A 74 -9.53 6.66 -14.35
C ASN A 74 -8.52 5.60 -13.84
N GLN A 75 -8.96 4.63 -13.03
CA GLN A 75 -8.15 3.58 -12.42
C GLN A 75 -7.04 4.10 -11.49
N GLN A 76 -7.18 5.33 -11.00
CA GLN A 76 -6.27 5.93 -10.02
C GLN A 76 -6.84 5.74 -8.61
N ILE A 77 -5.95 5.68 -7.61
CA ILE A 77 -6.35 5.60 -6.21
C ILE A 77 -7.01 6.92 -5.81
N ALA A 78 -8.27 6.85 -5.38
CA ALA A 78 -9.03 7.96 -4.82
C ALA A 78 -8.93 8.02 -3.29
N ALA A 79 -8.75 6.86 -2.63
CA ALA A 79 -8.56 6.80 -1.19
C ALA A 79 -7.83 5.53 -0.74
N VAL A 80 -7.12 5.64 0.39
CA VAL A 80 -6.63 4.51 1.18
C VAL A 80 -7.13 4.67 2.61
N GLN A 81 -7.75 3.62 3.16
CA GLN A 81 -8.38 3.65 4.49
C GLN A 81 -8.04 2.38 5.26
N PHE A 82 -7.75 2.51 6.56
CA PHE A 82 -7.39 1.39 7.43
C PHE A 82 -8.52 1.08 8.42
N TYR A 83 -8.66 -0.21 8.74
CA TYR A 83 -9.74 -0.75 9.55
C TYR A 83 -9.23 -1.76 10.56
N LYS A 84 -9.90 -1.77 11.73
CA LYS A 84 -9.80 -2.80 12.75
C LYS A 84 -11.21 -3.31 13.08
N HIS A 85 -11.46 -4.62 12.85
CA HIS A 85 -12.76 -5.27 13.02
C HIS A 85 -13.94 -4.53 12.34
N GLU A 86 -13.78 -4.03 11.11
CA GLU A 86 -14.83 -3.27 10.35
C GLU A 86 -14.93 -1.77 10.67
N LYS A 87 -14.21 -1.26 11.66
CA LYS A 87 -14.21 0.17 12.00
C LYS A 87 -12.96 0.86 11.50
N LYS A 88 -13.08 2.08 11.01
CA LYS A 88 -11.92 2.89 10.62
C LYS A 88 -11.00 3.09 11.82
N ASP A 89 -9.75 2.72 11.65
CA ASP A 89 -8.74 2.77 12.71
C ASP A 89 -7.37 2.94 12.06
N GLY A 90 -6.68 4.02 12.39
CA GLY A 90 -5.40 4.41 11.79
C GLY A 90 -5.50 5.50 10.72
N PRO A 91 -4.41 5.72 9.96
CA PRO A 91 -4.32 6.79 8.98
C PRO A 91 -5.22 6.52 7.77
N THR A 92 -5.85 7.55 7.24
CA THR A 92 -6.65 7.54 6.01
C THR A 92 -6.21 8.70 5.15
N ILE A 93 -6.06 8.46 3.84
CA ILE A 93 -5.74 9.51 2.86
C ILE A 93 -6.76 9.47 1.74
N THR A 94 -7.25 10.65 1.32
CA THR A 94 -7.91 10.84 0.03
C THR A 94 -7.01 11.57 -0.95
N TYR A 95 -7.21 11.30 -2.23
CA TYR A 95 -6.46 11.88 -3.34
C TYR A 95 -7.40 12.60 -4.29
N ASN A 96 -6.93 13.69 -4.88
CA ASN A 96 -7.64 14.38 -5.95
C ASN A 96 -7.50 13.62 -7.30
N GLU A 97 -8.18 14.10 -8.34
CA GLU A 97 -8.13 13.50 -9.69
C GLU A 97 -6.73 13.50 -10.34
N LYS A 98 -5.80 14.30 -9.82
CA LYS A 98 -4.40 14.32 -10.25
C LYS A 98 -3.53 13.32 -9.49
N GLY A 99 -4.11 12.56 -8.56
CA GLY A 99 -3.40 11.61 -7.70
C GLY A 99 -2.62 12.27 -6.56
N GLN A 100 -2.87 13.55 -6.27
CA GLN A 100 -2.21 14.28 -5.18
C GLN A 100 -3.01 14.10 -3.88
N ARG A 101 -2.32 14.00 -2.75
CA ARG A 101 -2.98 13.92 -1.43
C ARG A 101 -3.82 15.18 -1.21
N GLN A 102 -5.08 14.99 -0.86
CA GLN A 102 -6.04 16.06 -0.62
C GLN A 102 -6.34 16.21 0.87
N LEU A 103 -6.62 15.11 1.56
CA LEU A 103 -6.95 15.10 2.98
C LEU A 103 -6.35 13.88 3.67
N GLY A 104 -5.76 14.11 4.84
CA GLY A 104 -5.38 13.11 5.82
C GLY A 104 -6.38 13.11 6.96
N THR A 105 -6.75 11.93 7.44
CA THR A 105 -7.55 11.78 8.65
C THR A 105 -7.03 10.61 9.45
N TYR A 106 -6.90 10.77 10.76
CA TYR A 106 -6.55 9.68 11.65
C TYR A 106 -7.78 9.27 12.43
N TYR A 107 -8.14 7.99 12.33
CA TYR A 107 -9.30 7.43 13.02
C TYR A 107 -8.88 6.55 14.19
N ARG A 108 -9.74 6.49 15.20
CA ARG A 108 -9.71 5.45 16.24
C ARG A 108 -11.14 4.96 16.45
N ASN A 109 -11.41 3.71 16.08
CA ASN A 109 -12.73 3.10 16.23
C ASN A 109 -13.85 4.02 15.67
N ASP A 110 -13.73 4.39 14.39
CA ASP A 110 -14.57 5.32 13.62
C ASP A 110 -14.58 6.78 14.08
N THR A 111 -13.91 7.12 15.17
CA THR A 111 -13.82 8.50 15.65
C THR A 111 -12.64 9.21 14.99
N VAL A 112 -12.88 10.38 14.39
CA VAL A 112 -11.81 11.25 13.90
C VAL A 112 -11.03 11.81 15.09
N ILE A 113 -9.73 11.54 15.14
CA ILE A 113 -8.81 12.01 16.18
C ILE A 113 -8.00 13.21 15.68
N ASP A 114 -7.62 13.19 14.39
CA ASP A 114 -6.90 14.27 13.75
C ASP A 114 -7.28 14.35 12.27
N MET A 115 -7.20 15.54 11.69
CA MET A 115 -7.49 15.78 10.29
C MET A 115 -6.62 16.89 9.72
N HIS A 116 -6.03 16.64 8.55
CA HIS A 116 -5.09 17.56 7.92
C HIS A 116 -5.33 17.63 6.40
N PRO A 117 -5.80 18.77 5.87
CA PRO A 117 -5.82 18.99 4.42
C PRO A 117 -4.38 19.17 3.92
N PHE A 118 -3.99 18.44 2.87
CA PHE A 118 -2.62 18.48 2.37
C PHE A 118 -2.35 19.63 1.40
N ASN A 119 -3.38 20.22 0.79
CA ASN A 119 -3.30 21.45 0.01
C ASN A 119 -4.67 22.14 -0.09
N GLN A 120 -4.69 23.45 0.19
CA GLN A 120 -5.60 24.44 -0.42
C GLN A 120 -4.91 25.02 -1.66
#